data_AF-A0AAN7VQJ2-F1
#
_entry.id   AF-A0AAN7VQJ2-F1
#
_cell.length_a   1.000
_cell.length_b   1.000
_cell.length_c   1.000
_cell.angle_alpha   90.00
_cell.angle_beta   90.00
_cell.angle_gamma   90.00
#
_symmetry.space_group_name_H-M   'P 1'
#
loop_
_entity.id
_entity.type
_entity.pdbx_description
1 polymer ?
#
loop_
_entity_poly.entity_id
_entity_poly.type
_entity_poly.pdbx_seq_one_letter_code
_entity_poly.pdbx_strand_id
1 'polypeptide(L)'
;MWDIRILLFLKNCYDIFAQQVALMLKRSALKVNLVLVSNFINHQNLEIYQKTFATKNEVISVATNLKEWYLHNVFNKLQTKLEGFEEEGSGWALHEILHLKVNINKYEPIRGSTYINLPRFIALKKAVVNVMNNDEFCFLWAIVSALYPAQNNVNKVSSYPHFEEVLNYGSIKFPIKLHDIKKFEQLNNLAINVYCIEKKRVMLLMPSSNTHRENVPTINLLLVQSNEGGGGGGIARSGGGGNTRYHFAWIKNISRLFSSQVSNKKCAKFFCNICLNHFSSNNLLERHIIACHQLNSCSVRLPKESEKYLEFTHFSNNEKVPFVIYADIESILTKCNGNNGENTTLEQKHIPFSIAFYLKCSYDDTLSRFSSYRGADYIEWFVNGYGISLIVPISLLAT
;
A
#
# COMPACT_ATOMS: atom_id res chain seq x y z
N MET A 1 8.11 -11.60 38.91
CA MET A 1 6.84 -12.15 39.42
C MET A 1 5.76 -11.55 38.55
N TRP A 2 5.24 -12.33 37.61
CA TRP A 2 4.26 -11.86 36.62
C TRP A 2 3.21 -10.97 37.25
N ASP A 3 2.87 -9.87 36.60
CA ASP A 3 1.79 -9.06 37.09
C ASP A 3 0.46 -9.80 36.84
N ILE A 4 0.05 -10.60 37.84
CA ILE A 4 -1.21 -11.35 37.90
C ILE A 4 -2.39 -10.47 37.45
N ARG A 5 -2.25 -9.14 37.63
CA ARG A 5 -3.21 -8.13 37.21
C ARG A 5 -3.46 -8.12 35.70
N ILE A 6 -2.46 -8.33 34.82
CA ILE A 6 -2.69 -8.40 33.36
C ILE A 6 -3.46 -9.66 32.99
N LEU A 7 -3.03 -10.81 33.51
CA LEU A 7 -3.65 -12.09 33.16
C LEU A 7 -5.09 -12.14 33.68
N LEU A 8 -5.34 -11.56 34.86
CA LEU A 8 -6.68 -11.40 35.40
C LEU A 8 -7.51 -10.42 34.57
N PHE A 9 -6.94 -9.29 34.16
CA PHE A 9 -7.60 -8.32 33.28
C PHE A 9 -8.02 -8.98 31.94
N LEU A 10 -7.09 -9.67 31.25
CA LEU A 10 -7.39 -10.35 30.00
C LEU A 10 -8.43 -11.47 30.17
N LYS A 11 -8.41 -12.19 31.30
CA LYS A 11 -9.45 -13.18 31.62
C LYS A 11 -10.82 -12.51 31.83
N ASN A 12 -10.87 -11.41 32.57
CA ASN A 12 -12.12 -10.70 32.85
C ASN A 12 -12.70 -10.04 31.59
N CYS A 13 -11.86 -9.65 30.63
CA CYS A 13 -12.33 -9.12 29.34
C CYS A 13 -13.03 -10.18 28.46
N TYR A 14 -12.83 -11.48 28.72
CA TYR A 14 -13.39 -12.54 27.89
C TYR A 14 -14.91 -12.48 27.80
N ASP A 15 -15.60 -12.27 28.93
CA ASP A 15 -17.07 -12.32 28.93
C ASP A 15 -17.67 -11.18 28.11
N ILE A 16 -17.12 -9.97 28.23
CA ILE A 16 -17.52 -8.80 27.43
C ILE A 16 -17.21 -9.05 25.95
N PHE A 17 -16.01 -9.54 25.65
CA PHE A 17 -15.61 -9.90 24.29
C PHE A 17 -16.58 -10.93 23.67
N ALA A 18 -16.85 -12.02 24.39
CA ALA A 18 -17.69 -13.12 23.93
C ALA A 18 -19.12 -12.65 23.67
N GLN A 19 -19.69 -11.82 24.56
CA GLN A 19 -21.01 -11.24 24.37
C GLN A 19 -21.09 -10.38 23.10
N GLN A 20 -20.15 -9.45 22.92
CA GLN A 20 -20.14 -8.56 21.75
C GLN A 20 -19.91 -9.32 20.44
N VAL A 21 -18.98 -10.27 20.43
CA VAL A 21 -18.69 -11.12 19.26
C VAL A 21 -19.89 -12.02 18.94
N ALA A 22 -20.53 -12.63 19.93
CA ALA A 22 -21.70 -13.48 19.71
C ALA A 22 -22.88 -12.70 19.11
N LEU A 23 -23.11 -11.45 19.55
CA LEU A 23 -24.14 -10.59 18.97
C LEU A 23 -23.87 -10.27 17.49
N MET A 24 -22.61 -9.98 17.15
CA MET A 24 -22.21 -9.64 15.79
C MET A 24 -22.17 -10.87 14.87
N LEU A 25 -21.83 -12.05 15.40
CA LEU A 25 -21.79 -13.32 14.65
C LEU A 25 -23.16 -13.74 14.12
N LYS A 26 -24.26 -13.30 14.75
CA LYS A 26 -25.63 -13.54 14.25
C LYS A 26 -25.85 -12.98 12.84
N ARG A 27 -25.08 -11.97 12.45
CA ARG A 27 -25.27 -11.25 11.18
C ARG A 27 -24.30 -11.70 10.08
N SER A 28 -23.09 -12.10 10.45
CA SER A 28 -22.03 -12.49 9.51
C SER A 28 -20.82 -13.06 10.24
N ALA A 29 -19.97 -13.81 9.53
CA ALA A 29 -18.61 -14.06 9.99
C ALA A 29 -17.86 -12.73 10.22
N LEU A 30 -16.87 -12.76 11.12
CA LEU A 30 -16.16 -11.57 11.58
C LEU A 30 -14.66 -11.73 11.36
N LYS A 31 -13.96 -10.61 11.17
CA LYS A 31 -12.50 -10.50 11.18
C LYS A 31 -12.13 -9.61 12.34
N VAL A 32 -11.46 -10.20 13.33
CA VAL A 32 -11.30 -9.62 14.67
C VAL A 32 -9.81 -9.53 15.00
N ASN A 33 -9.40 -8.38 15.53
CA ASN A 33 -8.14 -8.24 16.24
C ASN A 33 -8.31 -7.40 17.50
N LEU A 34 -7.39 -7.55 18.43
CA LEU A 34 -7.39 -6.84 19.69
C LEU A 34 -6.09 -6.06 19.85
N VAL A 35 -6.17 -4.91 20.49
CA VAL A 35 -5.02 -4.04 20.77
C VAL A 35 -5.03 -3.71 22.26
N LEU A 36 -4.03 -4.21 22.97
CA LEU A 36 -3.77 -3.84 24.37
C LEU A 36 -2.97 -2.55 24.39
N VAL A 37 -3.44 -1.57 25.16
CA VAL A 37 -2.75 -0.30 25.38
C VAL A 37 -2.37 -0.21 26.85
N SER A 38 -1.09 -0.01 27.13
CA SER A 38 -0.56 0.07 28.49
C SER A 38 0.58 1.06 28.60
N ASN A 39 0.73 1.64 29.79
CA ASN A 39 1.85 2.47 30.18
C ASN A 39 2.91 1.59 30.84
N PHE A 40 4.16 1.81 30.45
CA PHE A 40 5.34 1.21 31.09
C PHE A 40 6.14 2.30 31.77
N ILE A 41 6.67 2.01 32.94
CA ILE A 41 7.60 2.87 33.66
C ILE A 41 9.01 2.33 33.52
N ASN A 42 9.96 3.19 33.21
CA ASN A 42 11.37 2.84 33.31
C ASN A 42 11.86 3.14 34.73
N HIS A 43 12.31 2.12 35.45
CA HIS A 43 12.74 2.27 36.83
C HIS A 43 14.04 3.08 37.01
N GLN A 44 14.81 3.28 35.95
CA GLN A 44 16.09 4.00 36.01
C GLN A 44 15.91 5.53 35.92
N ASN A 45 14.98 6.00 35.09
CA ASN A 45 14.76 7.43 34.84
C ASN A 45 13.34 7.91 35.16
N LEU A 46 12.47 7.01 35.67
CA LEU A 46 11.05 7.24 35.99
C LEU A 46 10.20 7.73 34.82
N GLU A 47 10.67 7.55 33.58
CA GLU A 47 9.89 7.89 32.39
C GLU A 47 8.73 6.92 32.22
N ILE A 48 7.57 7.46 31.84
CA ILE A 48 6.39 6.68 31.48
C ILE A 48 6.22 6.69 29.96
N TYR A 49 6.16 5.51 29.36
CA TYR A 49 5.99 5.32 27.94
C TYR A 49 4.75 4.46 27.63
N GLN A 50 3.87 4.99 26.77
CA GLN A 50 2.69 4.26 26.33
C GLN A 50 3.04 3.32 25.17
N LYS A 51 2.82 2.02 25.36
CA LYS A 51 3.01 0.97 24.35
C LYS A 51 1.69 0.37 23.91
N THR A 52 1.65 -0.09 22.67
CA THR A 52 0.51 -0.84 22.11
C THR A 52 0.93 -2.22 21.63
N PHE A 53 0.14 -3.23 21.95
CA PHE A 53 0.34 -4.62 21.51
C PHE A 53 -0.90 -5.11 20.76
N ALA A 54 -0.76 -5.27 19.44
CA ALA A 54 -1.85 -5.72 18.58
C ALA A 54 -1.77 -7.22 18.26
N THR A 55 -2.91 -7.92 18.26
CA THR A 55 -3.02 -9.29 17.72
C THR A 55 -3.22 -9.26 16.20
N LYS A 56 -3.04 -10.41 15.55
CA LYS A 56 -3.32 -10.57 14.12
C LYS A 56 -4.83 -10.50 13.86
N ASN A 57 -5.19 -10.08 12.65
CA ASN A 57 -6.58 -10.15 12.20
C ASN A 57 -6.97 -11.59 11.88
N GLU A 58 -7.80 -12.18 12.73
CA GLU A 58 -8.23 -13.57 12.64
C GLU A 58 -9.73 -13.65 12.35
N VAL A 59 -10.15 -14.71 11.64
CA VAL A 59 -11.55 -14.90 11.26
C VAL A 59 -12.28 -15.68 12.36
N ILE A 60 -13.43 -15.18 12.79
CA ILE A 60 -14.36 -15.85 13.68
C ILE A 60 -15.65 -16.16 12.91
N SER A 61 -16.10 -17.40 12.98
CA SER A 61 -17.36 -17.87 12.38
C SER A 61 -18.25 -18.48 13.46
N VAL A 62 -19.50 -18.81 13.11
CA VAL A 62 -20.45 -19.46 14.03
C VAL A 62 -19.90 -20.79 14.58
N ALA A 63 -19.06 -21.49 13.81
CA ALA A 63 -18.43 -22.75 14.22
C ALA A 63 -17.19 -22.57 15.11
N THR A 64 -16.74 -21.34 15.34
CA THR A 64 -15.50 -21.08 16.11
C THR A 64 -15.79 -21.14 17.61
N ASN A 65 -15.07 -22.00 18.34
CA ASN A 65 -15.08 -21.99 19.81
C ASN A 65 -14.41 -20.71 20.31
N LEU A 66 -15.22 -19.75 20.79
CA LEU A 66 -14.73 -18.43 21.21
C LEU A 66 -13.74 -18.50 22.37
N LYS A 67 -13.88 -19.46 23.28
CA LYS A 67 -13.02 -19.60 24.46
C LYS A 67 -11.62 -20.04 24.06
N GLU A 68 -11.54 -21.10 23.26
CA GLU A 68 -10.27 -21.60 22.72
C GLU A 68 -9.62 -20.56 21.80
N TRP A 69 -10.41 -19.92 20.95
CA TRP A 69 -9.92 -18.88 20.05
C TRP A 69 -9.32 -17.70 20.83
N TYR A 70 -9.99 -17.23 21.88
CA TYR A 70 -9.51 -16.13 22.70
C TYR A 70 -8.24 -16.50 23.45
N LEU A 71 -8.18 -17.71 24.01
CA LEU A 71 -6.99 -18.21 24.67
C LEU A 71 -5.78 -18.25 23.73
N HIS A 72 -5.92 -18.84 22.54
CA HIS A 72 -4.80 -19.01 21.61
C HIS A 72 -4.39 -17.72 20.88
N ASN A 73 -5.35 -16.92 20.42
CA ASN A 73 -5.08 -15.78 19.53
C ASN A 73 -4.96 -14.45 20.25
N VAL A 74 -5.51 -14.33 21.45
CA VAL A 74 -5.44 -13.13 22.28
C VAL A 74 -4.54 -13.36 23.47
N PHE A 75 -4.95 -14.22 24.40
CA PHE A 75 -4.28 -14.37 25.69
C PHE A 75 -2.82 -14.78 25.51
N ASN A 76 -2.56 -15.93 24.86
CA ASN A 76 -1.20 -16.43 24.68
C ASN A 76 -0.34 -15.48 23.83
N LYS A 77 -0.91 -14.85 22.79
CA LYS A 77 -0.15 -13.95 21.90
C LYS A 77 0.19 -12.62 22.54
N LEU A 78 -0.73 -12.02 23.29
CA LEU A 78 -0.46 -10.79 24.03
C LEU A 78 0.49 -11.08 25.19
N GLN A 79 0.33 -12.22 25.86
CA GLN A 79 1.26 -12.68 26.87
C GLN A 79 2.68 -12.71 26.28
N THR A 80 2.97 -13.55 25.28
CA THR A 80 4.31 -13.65 24.66
C THR A 80 4.89 -12.30 24.23
N LYS A 81 4.06 -11.38 23.73
CA LYS A 81 4.52 -10.04 23.34
C LYS A 81 4.90 -9.15 24.51
N LEU A 82 4.22 -9.29 25.65
CA LEU A 82 4.56 -8.59 26.88
C LEU A 82 5.84 -9.18 27.48
N GLU A 83 5.99 -10.51 27.51
CA GLU A 83 7.20 -11.18 28.01
C GLU A 83 8.43 -10.72 27.23
N GLY A 84 8.37 -10.76 25.89
CA GLY A 84 9.47 -10.31 25.05
C GLY A 84 9.83 -8.83 25.24
N PHE A 85 8.83 -7.97 25.51
CA PHE A 85 9.10 -6.55 25.75
C PHE A 85 9.79 -6.29 27.11
N GLU A 86 9.47 -7.08 28.14
CA GLU A 86 10.12 -7.00 29.44
C GLU A 86 11.54 -7.62 29.43
N GLU A 87 11.77 -8.66 28.62
CA GLU A 87 13.07 -9.34 28.48
C GLU A 87 14.09 -8.58 27.62
N GLU A 88 13.66 -7.68 26.74
CA GLU A 88 14.53 -6.85 25.88
C GLU A 88 15.33 -5.75 26.64
N GLY A 89 15.45 -5.85 27.97
CA GLY A 89 16.60 -5.35 28.72
C GLY A 89 16.66 -3.86 29.07
N SER A 90 15.56 -3.12 28.93
CA SER A 90 15.58 -1.64 29.03
C SER A 90 14.98 -1.06 30.32
N GLY A 91 14.80 -1.87 31.38
CA GLY A 91 14.33 -1.39 32.68
C GLY A 91 12.87 -0.98 32.73
N TRP A 92 12.10 -1.32 31.69
CA TRP A 92 10.67 -1.07 31.59
C TRP A 92 9.88 -2.12 32.35
N ALA A 93 9.05 -1.69 33.28
CA ALA A 93 8.03 -2.52 33.90
C ALA A 93 6.65 -1.98 33.57
N LEU A 94 5.66 -2.87 33.51
CA LEU A 94 4.28 -2.44 33.38
C LEU A 94 3.89 -1.51 34.54
N HIS A 95 3.38 -0.32 34.21
CA HIS A 95 2.86 0.63 35.18
C HIS A 95 1.33 0.53 35.28
N GLU A 96 0.65 0.58 34.14
CA GLU A 96 -0.81 0.68 34.08
C GLU A 96 -1.35 0.07 32.78
N ILE A 97 -2.49 -0.62 32.87
CA ILE A 97 -3.26 -1.05 31.70
C ILE A 97 -4.33 0.02 31.45
N LEU A 98 -4.28 0.68 30.30
CA LEU A 98 -5.25 1.70 29.95
C LEU A 98 -6.56 1.07 29.46
N HIS A 99 -6.49 0.21 28.44
CA HIS A 99 -7.65 -0.49 27.90
C HIS A 99 -7.26 -1.61 26.92
N LEU A 100 -8.23 -2.47 26.63
CA LEU A 100 -8.18 -3.44 25.54
C LEU A 100 -9.19 -3.04 24.46
N LYS A 101 -8.68 -2.64 23.29
CA LYS A 101 -9.52 -2.29 22.14
C LYS A 101 -9.81 -3.54 21.31
N VAL A 102 -11.09 -3.81 21.04
CA VAL A 102 -11.52 -4.90 20.15
C VAL A 102 -11.94 -4.28 18.81
N ASN A 103 -11.25 -4.60 17.73
CA ASN A 103 -11.71 -4.20 16.39
C ASN A 103 -12.40 -5.39 15.74
N ILE A 104 -13.67 -5.20 15.37
CA ILE A 104 -14.50 -6.20 14.73
C ILE A 104 -14.89 -5.67 13.36
N ASN A 105 -14.50 -6.40 12.32
CA ASN A 105 -14.88 -6.11 10.95
C ASN A 105 -15.80 -7.22 10.43
N LYS A 106 -16.78 -6.87 9.59
CA LYS A 106 -17.54 -7.86 8.82
C LYS A 106 -16.57 -8.64 7.93
N TYR A 107 -16.60 -9.97 8.01
CA TYR A 107 -15.79 -10.83 7.14
C TYR A 107 -16.65 -11.39 6.02
N GLU A 108 -16.45 -10.85 4.83
CA GLU A 108 -16.95 -11.41 3.58
C GLU A 108 -15.77 -12.06 2.84
N PRO A 109 -15.62 -13.39 2.87
CA PRO A 109 -14.57 -14.04 2.12
C PRO A 109 -14.78 -13.79 0.63
N ILE A 110 -13.75 -13.31 -0.06
CA ILE A 110 -13.73 -13.28 -1.51
C ILE A 110 -13.75 -14.73 -2.00
N ARG A 111 -14.89 -15.16 -2.55
CA ARG A 111 -15.10 -16.48 -3.13
C ARG A 111 -15.50 -16.32 -4.59
N GLY A 112 -14.66 -16.86 -5.49
CA GLY A 112 -14.99 -16.99 -6.89
C GLY A 112 -16.13 -17.99 -7.08
N SER A 113 -17.28 -17.57 -7.59
CA SER A 113 -18.44 -18.43 -7.84
C SER A 113 -18.63 -18.64 -9.34
N THR A 114 -19.89 -18.73 -9.75
CA THR A 114 -20.35 -18.79 -11.13
C THR A 114 -20.11 -17.48 -11.89
N TYR A 115 -20.35 -17.50 -13.19
CA TYR A 115 -20.18 -16.38 -14.12
C TYR A 115 -20.80 -15.06 -13.62
N ILE A 116 -20.01 -13.99 -13.67
CA ILE A 116 -20.46 -12.60 -13.45
C ILE A 116 -20.12 -11.78 -14.68
N ASN A 117 -21.11 -11.03 -15.20
CA ASN A 117 -20.90 -10.14 -16.33
C ASN A 117 -19.86 -9.06 -16.02
N LEU A 118 -18.97 -8.79 -16.99
CA LEU A 118 -18.03 -7.68 -16.87
C LEU A 118 -18.79 -6.35 -16.86
N PRO A 119 -18.38 -5.38 -16.03
CA PRO A 119 -18.88 -4.02 -16.15
C PRO A 119 -18.65 -3.47 -17.56
N ARG A 120 -19.63 -2.74 -18.11
CA ARG A 120 -19.62 -2.23 -19.49
C ARG A 120 -18.31 -1.53 -19.86
N PHE A 121 -17.75 -0.72 -18.97
CA PHE A 121 -16.51 0.01 -19.23
C PHE A 121 -15.25 -0.88 -19.36
N ILE A 122 -15.29 -2.10 -18.81
CA ILE A 122 -14.25 -3.12 -19.01
C ILE A 122 -14.55 -3.93 -20.27
N ALA A 123 -15.80 -4.37 -20.45
CA ALA A 123 -16.23 -5.17 -21.60
C ALA A 123 -15.91 -4.46 -22.94
N LEU A 124 -16.19 -3.15 -23.02
CA LEU A 124 -15.91 -2.33 -24.20
C LEU A 124 -14.42 -2.29 -24.56
N LYS A 125 -13.52 -2.44 -23.58
CA LYS A 125 -12.08 -2.48 -23.84
C LYS A 125 -11.67 -3.76 -24.57
N LYS A 126 -12.46 -4.83 -24.60
CA LYS A 126 -12.06 -6.13 -25.22
C LYS A 126 -10.67 -6.61 -24.76
N ALA A 127 -10.32 -6.29 -23.52
CA ALA A 127 -9.00 -6.54 -22.91
C ALA A 127 -9.01 -7.76 -21.96
N VAL A 128 -10.21 -8.26 -21.66
CA VAL A 128 -10.46 -9.31 -20.68
C VAL A 128 -11.25 -10.43 -21.38
N VAL A 129 -10.88 -11.68 -21.13
CA VAL A 129 -11.62 -12.89 -21.51
C VAL A 129 -12.38 -13.36 -20.28
N ASN A 130 -13.70 -13.44 -20.39
CA ASN A 130 -14.58 -13.81 -19.31
C ASN A 130 -15.27 -15.14 -19.67
N VAL A 131 -14.76 -16.25 -19.14
CA VAL A 131 -15.27 -17.58 -19.43
C VAL A 131 -16.56 -17.82 -18.64
N MET A 132 -17.63 -18.15 -19.35
CA MET A 132 -18.95 -18.44 -18.78
C MET A 132 -18.97 -19.84 -18.16
N ASN A 133 -18.78 -19.89 -16.84
CA ASN A 133 -18.85 -21.11 -16.04
C ASN A 133 -20.13 -21.14 -15.17
N ASN A 134 -20.67 -22.33 -14.96
CA ASN A 134 -21.82 -22.59 -14.07
C ASN A 134 -21.40 -23.31 -12.77
N ASP A 135 -20.10 -23.36 -12.49
CA ASP A 135 -19.47 -24.04 -11.35
C ASP A 135 -18.75 -23.05 -10.41
N GLU A 136 -18.03 -23.57 -9.42
CA GLU A 136 -17.23 -22.78 -8.45
C GLU A 136 -15.74 -22.63 -8.88
N PHE A 137 -15.41 -22.98 -10.13
CA PHE A 137 -14.04 -23.10 -10.64
C PHE A 137 -13.64 -21.96 -11.58
N CYS A 138 -14.28 -20.78 -11.50
CA CYS A 138 -13.95 -19.63 -12.37
C CYS A 138 -12.46 -19.24 -12.33
N PHE A 139 -11.78 -19.42 -11.20
CA PHE A 139 -10.34 -19.23 -11.10
C PHE A 139 -9.57 -20.16 -12.05
N LEU A 140 -9.88 -21.46 -12.03
CA LEU A 140 -9.22 -22.45 -12.90
C LEU A 140 -9.54 -22.16 -14.36
N TRP A 141 -10.80 -21.88 -14.70
CA TRP A 141 -11.18 -21.50 -16.06
C TRP A 141 -10.46 -20.25 -16.56
N ALA A 142 -10.25 -19.25 -15.70
CA ALA A 142 -9.48 -18.06 -16.06
C ALA A 142 -8.00 -18.40 -16.33
N ILE A 143 -7.38 -19.25 -15.51
CA ILE A 143 -6.01 -19.73 -15.72
C ILE A 143 -5.89 -20.53 -17.03
N VAL A 144 -6.80 -21.50 -17.25
CA VAL A 144 -6.82 -22.29 -18.49
C VAL A 144 -6.98 -21.38 -19.70
N SER A 145 -7.86 -20.36 -19.64
CA SER A 145 -8.04 -19.44 -20.76
C SER A 145 -6.78 -18.65 -21.12
N ALA A 146 -5.91 -18.40 -20.13
CA ALA A 146 -4.63 -17.73 -20.32
C ALA A 146 -3.55 -18.66 -20.89
N LEU A 147 -3.53 -19.92 -20.46
CA LEU A 147 -2.56 -20.93 -20.90
C LEU A 147 -2.89 -21.54 -22.26
N TYR A 148 -4.18 -21.67 -22.57
CA TYR A 148 -4.70 -22.25 -23.81
C TYR A 148 -5.67 -21.28 -24.51
N PRO A 149 -5.20 -20.12 -25.01
CA PRO A 149 -6.09 -19.11 -25.58
C PRO A 149 -6.86 -19.64 -26.80
N ALA A 150 -8.18 -19.66 -26.71
CA ALA A 150 -9.04 -20.01 -27.84
C ALA A 150 -9.06 -18.89 -28.89
N GLN A 151 -9.21 -19.25 -30.17
CA GLN A 151 -9.36 -18.28 -31.26
C GLN A 151 -10.80 -17.80 -31.40
N ASN A 152 -11.75 -18.72 -31.29
CA ASN A 152 -13.18 -18.47 -31.43
C ASN A 152 -13.92 -18.84 -30.15
N ASN A 153 -15.09 -18.23 -29.92
CA ASN A 153 -15.95 -18.53 -28.77
C ASN A 153 -15.23 -18.47 -27.40
N VAL A 154 -14.28 -17.54 -27.25
CA VAL A 154 -13.39 -17.41 -26.08
C VAL A 154 -14.10 -17.33 -24.72
N ASN A 155 -15.40 -17.07 -24.69
CA ASN A 155 -16.18 -17.03 -23.46
C ASN A 155 -16.82 -18.39 -23.10
N LYS A 156 -16.64 -19.46 -23.88
CA LYS A 156 -17.25 -20.78 -23.60
C LYS A 156 -16.24 -21.73 -22.96
N VAL A 157 -16.64 -22.43 -21.90
CA VAL A 157 -15.82 -23.48 -21.25
C VAL A 157 -15.39 -24.57 -22.24
N SER A 158 -16.25 -24.95 -23.19
CA SER A 158 -15.97 -25.98 -24.20
C SER A 158 -14.89 -25.59 -25.22
N SER A 159 -14.42 -24.34 -25.21
CA SER A 159 -13.32 -23.88 -26.07
C SER A 159 -11.94 -24.17 -25.48
N TYR A 160 -11.89 -24.77 -24.29
CA TYR A 160 -10.68 -24.99 -23.51
C TYR A 160 -10.59 -26.45 -23.06
N PRO A 161 -9.37 -26.99 -22.85
CA PRO A 161 -9.21 -28.27 -22.18
C PRO A 161 -9.77 -28.21 -20.76
N HIS A 162 -10.20 -29.34 -20.22
CA HIS A 162 -10.70 -29.38 -18.86
C HIS A 162 -9.56 -29.07 -17.88
N PHE A 163 -9.82 -28.24 -16.86
CA PHE A 163 -8.76 -27.79 -15.95
C PHE A 163 -8.10 -28.93 -15.17
N GLU A 164 -8.80 -30.04 -14.95
CA GLU A 164 -8.27 -31.23 -14.26
C GLU A 164 -7.16 -31.93 -15.03
N GLU A 165 -7.14 -31.79 -16.36
CA GLU A 165 -6.14 -32.44 -17.23
C GLU A 165 -4.84 -31.62 -17.31
N VAL A 166 -4.92 -30.31 -17.04
CA VAL A 166 -3.85 -29.36 -17.34
C VAL A 166 -3.35 -28.55 -16.16
N LEU A 167 -4.06 -28.55 -15.02
CA LEU A 167 -3.68 -27.81 -13.81
C LEU A 167 -3.57 -28.73 -12.59
N ASN A 168 -2.56 -28.46 -11.75
CA ASN A 168 -2.39 -29.11 -10.46
C ASN A 168 -2.86 -28.18 -9.33
N TYR A 169 -3.97 -28.52 -8.68
CA TYR A 169 -4.49 -27.77 -7.52
C TYR A 169 -4.45 -28.57 -6.21
N GLY A 170 -3.88 -29.78 -6.20
CA GLY A 170 -3.65 -30.59 -4.99
C GLY A 170 -4.84 -30.60 -4.02
N SER A 171 -4.59 -30.22 -2.77
CA SER A 171 -5.61 -30.14 -1.71
C SER A 171 -6.29 -28.76 -1.58
N ILE A 172 -6.15 -27.88 -2.58
CA ILE A 172 -6.78 -26.55 -2.56
C ILE A 172 -8.29 -26.73 -2.71
N LYS A 173 -9.04 -26.10 -1.80
CA LYS A 173 -10.50 -26.12 -1.83
C LYS A 173 -11.02 -24.95 -2.66
N PHE A 174 -12.07 -25.21 -3.44
CA PHE A 174 -12.77 -24.20 -4.22
C PHE A 174 -14.10 -23.83 -3.58
N PRO A 175 -14.58 -22.58 -3.74
CA PRO A 175 -13.93 -21.41 -4.34
C PRO A 175 -12.57 -21.05 -3.74
N ILE A 176 -11.57 -20.78 -4.60
CA ILE A 176 -10.21 -20.51 -4.12
C ILE A 176 -10.18 -19.26 -3.23
N LYS A 177 -9.41 -19.34 -2.14
CA LYS A 177 -9.13 -18.18 -1.28
C LYS A 177 -7.90 -17.45 -1.81
N LEU A 178 -7.89 -16.11 -1.71
CA LEU A 178 -6.77 -15.28 -2.15
C LEU A 178 -5.39 -15.74 -1.62
N HIS A 179 -5.31 -16.18 -0.36
CA HIS A 179 -4.04 -16.66 0.21
C HIS A 179 -3.59 -18.03 -0.33
N ASP A 180 -4.51 -18.85 -0.86
CA ASP A 180 -4.18 -20.14 -1.46
C ASP A 180 -3.67 -20.00 -2.90
N ILE A 181 -3.82 -18.82 -3.53
CA ILE A 181 -3.24 -18.52 -4.86
C ILE A 181 -1.73 -18.72 -4.85
N LYS A 182 -1.03 -18.31 -3.77
CA LYS A 182 0.42 -18.51 -3.64
C LYS A 182 0.82 -19.99 -3.68
N LYS A 183 0.00 -20.87 -3.09
CA LYS A 183 0.23 -22.31 -3.16
C LYS A 183 0.00 -22.82 -4.58
N PHE A 184 -1.06 -22.34 -5.24
CA PHE A 184 -1.36 -22.68 -6.63
C PHE A 184 -0.25 -22.24 -7.60
N GLU A 185 0.29 -21.03 -7.42
CA GLU A 185 1.45 -20.52 -8.17
C GLU A 185 2.64 -21.47 -8.10
N GLN A 186 2.94 -21.99 -6.91
CA GLN A 186 4.04 -22.94 -6.68
C GLN A 186 3.78 -24.31 -7.34
N LEU A 187 2.54 -24.82 -7.25
CA LEU A 187 2.18 -26.12 -7.83
C LEU A 187 2.25 -26.15 -9.36
N ASN A 188 2.05 -25.00 -10.02
CA ASN A 188 1.99 -24.92 -11.49
C ASN A 188 3.15 -24.12 -12.11
N ASN A 189 4.11 -23.65 -11.29
CA ASN A 189 5.18 -22.75 -11.71
C ASN A 189 4.67 -21.53 -12.52
N LEU A 190 3.72 -20.80 -11.92
CA LEU A 190 3.09 -19.61 -12.52
C LEU A 190 3.32 -18.38 -11.65
N ALA A 191 3.21 -17.20 -12.27
CA ALA A 191 3.13 -15.92 -11.57
C ALA A 191 1.75 -15.30 -11.83
N ILE A 192 0.92 -15.15 -10.79
CA ILE A 192 -0.46 -14.72 -10.91
C ILE A 192 -0.65 -13.37 -10.22
N ASN A 193 -0.94 -12.34 -11.01
CA ASN A 193 -1.36 -11.04 -10.50
C ASN A 193 -2.90 -10.97 -10.46
N VAL A 194 -3.48 -10.52 -9.37
CA VAL A 194 -4.92 -10.29 -9.24
C VAL A 194 -5.21 -8.80 -9.15
N TYR A 195 -6.09 -8.32 -10.02
CA TYR A 195 -6.58 -6.94 -10.04
C TYR A 195 -8.05 -6.91 -9.62
N CYS A 196 -8.50 -5.81 -9.03
CA CYS A 196 -9.90 -5.56 -8.71
C CYS A 196 -10.39 -4.26 -9.35
N ILE A 197 -11.71 -4.05 -9.32
CA ILE A 197 -12.34 -2.82 -9.78
C ILE A 197 -12.78 -2.01 -8.56
N GLU A 198 -12.24 -0.80 -8.43
CA GLU A 198 -12.64 0.16 -7.43
C GLU A 198 -12.96 1.52 -8.07
N LYS A 199 -14.17 2.06 -7.84
CA LYS A 199 -14.62 3.35 -8.38
C LYS A 199 -14.40 3.49 -9.90
N LYS A 200 -14.74 2.45 -10.68
CA LYS A 200 -14.50 2.35 -12.14
C LYS A 200 -13.02 2.40 -12.57
N ARG A 201 -12.08 2.20 -11.64
CA ARG A 201 -10.65 2.04 -11.92
C ARG A 201 -10.22 0.61 -11.61
N VAL A 202 -9.37 0.06 -12.45
CA VAL A 202 -8.69 -1.22 -12.19
C VAL A 202 -7.48 -0.93 -11.31
N MET A 203 -7.34 -1.67 -10.22
CA MET A 203 -6.25 -1.56 -9.24
C MET A 203 -5.65 -2.94 -8.98
N LEU A 204 -4.34 -3.00 -8.70
CA LEU A 204 -3.69 -4.24 -8.31
C LEU A 204 -4.12 -4.59 -6.87
N LEU A 205 -4.71 -5.78 -6.71
CA LEU A 205 -5.14 -6.30 -5.42
C LEU A 205 -4.07 -7.19 -4.78
N MET A 206 -3.45 -8.04 -5.60
CA MET A 206 -2.42 -8.99 -5.16
C MET A 206 -1.37 -9.14 -6.26
N PRO A 207 -0.13 -8.69 -6.05
CA PRO A 207 0.98 -9.09 -6.91
C PRO A 207 1.30 -10.57 -6.70
N SER A 208 1.82 -11.20 -7.75
CA SER A 208 2.36 -12.55 -7.68
C SER A 208 3.48 -12.66 -6.64
N SER A 209 3.58 -13.83 -6.00
CA SER A 209 4.73 -14.14 -5.13
C SER A 209 5.96 -14.65 -5.89
N ASN A 210 5.81 -14.95 -7.19
CA ASN A 210 6.83 -15.52 -8.06
C ASN A 210 7.41 -14.50 -9.07
N THR A 211 7.10 -13.20 -8.94
CA THR A 211 7.52 -12.14 -9.90
C THR A 211 9.03 -12.05 -10.13
N HIS A 212 9.85 -12.53 -9.20
CA HIS A 212 11.31 -12.48 -9.28
C HIS A 212 11.96 -13.74 -9.87
N ARG A 213 11.17 -14.79 -10.16
CA ARG A 213 11.70 -16.01 -10.77
C ARG A 213 11.85 -15.82 -12.27
N GLU A 214 13.00 -16.19 -12.80
CA GLU A 214 13.24 -16.18 -14.24
C GLU A 214 12.33 -17.19 -14.96
N ASN A 215 11.87 -16.82 -16.17
CA ASN A 215 11.10 -17.68 -17.07
C ASN A 215 9.75 -18.22 -16.53
N VAL A 216 9.17 -17.58 -15.53
CA VAL A 216 7.83 -17.95 -15.03
C VAL A 216 6.74 -17.20 -15.83
N PRO A 217 5.79 -17.92 -16.49
CA PRO A 217 4.69 -17.27 -17.18
C PRO A 217 3.84 -16.42 -16.23
N THR A 218 3.68 -15.14 -16.57
CA THR A 218 2.84 -14.22 -15.79
C THR A 218 1.42 -14.15 -16.33
N ILE A 219 0.44 -14.48 -15.49
CA ILE A 219 -0.99 -14.39 -15.77
C ILE A 219 -1.59 -13.25 -14.94
N ASN A 220 -2.30 -12.34 -15.61
CA ASN A 220 -3.03 -11.26 -14.96
C ASN A 220 -4.52 -11.60 -14.90
N LEU A 221 -5.11 -11.64 -13.72
CA LEU A 221 -6.52 -11.93 -13.48
C LEU A 221 -7.27 -10.69 -13.01
N LEU A 222 -8.50 -10.52 -13.46
CA LEU A 222 -9.44 -9.53 -12.98
C LEU A 222 -10.47 -10.21 -12.08
N LEU A 223 -10.56 -9.75 -10.82
CA LEU A 223 -11.58 -10.12 -9.87
C LEU A 223 -12.77 -9.17 -10.03
N VAL A 224 -13.91 -9.72 -10.43
CA VAL A 224 -15.17 -9.02 -10.63
C VAL A 224 -16.12 -9.37 -9.49
N GLN A 225 -16.84 -8.39 -8.98
CA GLN A 225 -17.83 -8.54 -7.92
C GLN A 225 -19.26 -8.47 -8.48
N SER A 226 -20.18 -9.26 -7.93
CA SER A 226 -21.60 -9.20 -8.27
C SER A 226 -22.22 -7.89 -7.76
N ASN A 227 -22.82 -7.11 -8.65
CA ASN A 227 -23.62 -5.94 -8.27
C ASN A 227 -25.06 -6.39 -7.93
N GLU A 228 -25.29 -6.92 -6.72
CA GLU A 228 -26.66 -7.00 -6.20
C GLU A 228 -27.03 -5.64 -5.60
N GLY A 229 -27.53 -4.75 -6.45
CA GLY A 229 -27.86 -3.35 -6.12
C GLY A 229 -27.25 -2.38 -7.13
N GLY A 230 -28.10 -1.65 -7.85
CA GLY A 230 -27.70 -0.86 -9.02
C GLY A 230 -26.61 0.18 -8.76
N GLY A 231 -25.69 0.28 -9.72
CA GLY A 231 -24.93 1.50 -9.99
C GLY A 231 -23.63 1.68 -9.22
N GLY A 232 -22.54 1.09 -9.74
CA GLY A 232 -21.17 1.58 -9.47
C GLY A 232 -20.22 0.48 -9.04
N GLY A 233 -19.31 0.09 -9.95
CA GLY A 233 -18.21 -0.83 -9.66
C GLY A 233 -17.21 -0.21 -8.68
N GLY A 234 -17.56 -0.24 -7.40
CA GLY A 234 -16.66 -0.21 -6.27
C GLY A 234 -16.87 -1.48 -5.45
N ILE A 235 -15.88 -1.81 -4.61
CA ILE A 235 -16.12 -2.68 -3.47
C ILE A 235 -17.10 -1.91 -2.57
N ALA A 236 -18.39 -2.24 -2.69
CA ALA A 236 -19.41 -1.53 -1.95
C ALA A 236 -19.14 -1.67 -0.43
N ARG A 237 -18.81 -0.56 0.23
CA ARG A 237 -19.01 -0.43 1.67
C ARG A 237 -20.50 -0.21 1.88
N SER A 238 -21.33 -1.26 1.91
CA SER A 238 -22.76 -1.07 2.22
C SER A 238 -23.43 -2.35 2.74
N GLY A 239 -23.67 -2.38 4.05
CA GLY A 239 -25.02 -2.20 4.61
C GLY A 239 -26.17 -3.15 4.26
N GLY A 240 -26.02 -4.11 3.33
CA GLY A 240 -27.07 -5.04 2.93
C GLY A 240 -26.65 -6.50 3.13
N GLY A 241 -27.54 -7.33 3.66
CA GLY A 241 -27.30 -8.76 3.90
C GLY A 241 -27.30 -9.64 2.63
N GLY A 242 -26.76 -9.15 1.51
CA GLY A 242 -26.59 -9.93 0.28
C GLY A 242 -25.32 -10.77 0.28
N ASN A 243 -25.33 -11.94 -0.35
CA ASN A 243 -24.16 -12.79 -0.48
C ASN A 243 -23.29 -12.31 -1.65
N THR A 244 -22.31 -11.46 -1.38
CA THR A 244 -21.38 -10.94 -2.39
C THR A 244 -20.64 -12.08 -3.09
N ARG A 245 -20.89 -12.27 -4.38
CA ARG A 245 -20.21 -13.23 -5.24
C ARG A 245 -19.06 -12.56 -5.99
N TYR A 246 -18.00 -13.33 -6.24
CA TYR A 246 -16.87 -12.87 -7.04
C TYR A 246 -16.63 -13.79 -8.23
N HIS A 247 -15.91 -13.32 -9.24
CA HIS A 247 -15.61 -14.08 -10.44
C HIS A 247 -14.23 -13.67 -10.98
N PHE A 248 -13.42 -14.65 -11.38
CA PHE A 248 -12.11 -14.40 -11.98
C PHE A 248 -12.21 -14.44 -13.50
N ALA A 249 -11.64 -13.42 -14.16
CA ALA A 249 -11.54 -13.35 -15.61
C ALA A 249 -10.09 -13.06 -16.03
N TRP A 250 -9.66 -13.53 -17.18
CA TRP A 250 -8.27 -13.34 -17.63
C TRP A 250 -8.08 -11.99 -18.32
N ILE A 251 -7.10 -11.20 -17.87
CA ILE A 251 -6.66 -9.96 -18.53
C ILE A 251 -5.68 -10.33 -19.64
N LYS A 252 -6.18 -10.52 -20.85
CA LYS A 252 -5.36 -10.82 -22.03
C LYS A 252 -4.53 -9.65 -22.54
N ASN A 253 -4.94 -8.40 -22.26
CA ASN A 253 -4.23 -7.22 -22.75
C ASN A 253 -4.21 -6.10 -21.71
N ILE A 254 -3.12 -6.05 -20.94
CA ILE A 254 -2.91 -5.09 -19.85
C ILE A 254 -2.88 -3.65 -20.37
N SER A 255 -2.22 -3.42 -21.50
CA SER A 255 -2.09 -2.12 -22.16
C SER A 255 -3.45 -1.51 -22.46
N ARG A 256 -4.34 -2.29 -23.08
CA ARG A 256 -5.69 -1.84 -23.44
C ARG A 256 -6.55 -1.62 -22.21
N LEU A 257 -6.33 -2.39 -21.15
CA LEU A 257 -7.02 -2.21 -19.88
C LEU A 257 -6.65 -0.90 -19.19
N PHE A 258 -5.35 -0.58 -19.08
CA PHE A 258 -4.85 0.55 -18.29
C PHE A 258 -4.62 1.85 -19.05
N SER A 259 -4.50 1.83 -20.38
CA SER A 259 -4.11 3.03 -21.14
C SER A 259 -4.99 4.25 -20.86
N SER A 260 -6.31 4.03 -20.75
CA SER A 260 -7.29 5.09 -20.45
C SER A 260 -7.23 5.61 -19.00
N GLN A 261 -6.60 4.88 -18.08
CA GLN A 261 -6.43 5.30 -16.68
C GLN A 261 -5.20 6.19 -16.48
N VAL A 262 -4.26 6.18 -17.44
CA VAL A 262 -2.98 6.90 -17.34
C VAL A 262 -3.00 8.20 -18.14
N SER A 263 -3.59 8.21 -19.34
CA SER A 263 -3.68 9.43 -20.15
C SER A 263 -4.77 9.28 -21.20
N ASN A 264 -5.36 10.41 -21.57
CA ASN A 264 -6.37 10.54 -22.64
C ASN A 264 -5.76 10.46 -24.05
N LYS A 265 -4.43 10.43 -24.19
CA LYS A 265 -3.75 10.31 -25.48
C LYS A 265 -3.96 8.92 -26.08
N LYS A 266 -4.28 8.86 -27.39
CA LYS A 266 -4.50 7.63 -28.16
C LYS A 266 -3.20 6.94 -28.59
N CYS A 267 -2.21 6.85 -27.69
CA CYS A 267 -0.93 6.18 -27.95
C CYS A 267 -0.90 4.84 -27.21
N ALA A 268 -0.32 3.81 -27.84
CA ALA A 268 -0.07 2.54 -27.17
C ALA A 268 0.90 2.75 -26.00
N LYS A 269 0.61 2.09 -24.87
CA LYS A 269 1.47 2.07 -23.69
C LYS A 269 1.74 0.64 -23.32
N PHE A 270 2.97 0.33 -22.96
CA PHE A 270 3.42 -1.00 -22.59
C PHE A 270 3.67 -1.02 -21.09
N PHE A 271 3.09 -1.97 -20.36
CA PHE A 271 3.16 -1.99 -18.89
C PHE A 271 4.00 -3.17 -18.42
N CYS A 272 4.84 -2.93 -17.41
CA CYS A 272 5.55 -3.99 -16.70
C CYS A 272 4.60 -4.74 -15.76
N ASN A 273 4.59 -6.07 -15.80
CA ASN A 273 3.74 -6.89 -14.94
C ASN A 273 4.18 -6.91 -13.46
N ILE A 274 5.38 -6.40 -13.15
CA ILE A 274 5.96 -6.40 -11.80
C ILE A 274 5.74 -5.05 -11.12
N CYS A 275 6.28 -3.97 -11.71
CA CYS A 275 6.24 -2.64 -11.11
C CYS A 275 5.09 -1.75 -11.62
N LEU A 276 4.35 -2.19 -12.64
CA LEU A 276 3.27 -1.43 -13.30
C LEU A 276 3.69 -0.10 -13.94
N ASN A 277 5.00 0.16 -14.08
CA ASN A 277 5.49 1.28 -14.89
C ASN A 277 5.09 1.11 -16.35
N HIS A 278 4.90 2.23 -17.04
CA HIS A 278 4.49 2.26 -18.44
C HIS A 278 5.58 2.85 -19.33
N PHE A 279 5.67 2.31 -20.53
CA PHE A 279 6.68 2.66 -21.54
C PHE A 279 5.98 2.98 -22.87
N SER A 280 6.63 3.81 -23.68
CA SER A 280 6.13 4.21 -25.00
C SER A 280 6.32 3.14 -26.07
N SER A 281 7.24 2.18 -25.87
CA SER A 281 7.53 1.09 -26.81
C SER A 281 7.81 -0.24 -26.08
N ASN A 282 7.61 -1.36 -26.79
CA ASN A 282 7.89 -2.69 -26.24
C ASN A 282 9.37 -2.90 -25.94
N ASN A 283 10.26 -2.35 -26.78
CA ASN A 283 11.72 -2.46 -26.57
C ASN A 283 12.17 -1.81 -25.25
N LEU A 284 11.58 -0.66 -24.89
CA LEU A 284 11.86 -0.01 -23.60
C LEU A 284 11.37 -0.86 -22.41
N LEU A 285 10.21 -1.51 -22.58
CA LEU A 285 9.69 -2.45 -21.58
C LEU A 285 10.63 -3.67 -21.43
N GLU A 286 11.08 -4.29 -22.51
CA GLU A 286 12.01 -5.44 -22.47
C GLU A 286 13.31 -5.09 -21.76
N ARG A 287 13.91 -3.93 -22.10
CA ARG A 287 15.09 -3.42 -21.39
C ARG A 287 14.84 -3.19 -19.91
N HIS A 288 13.66 -2.69 -19.56
CA HIS A 288 13.27 -2.49 -18.17
C HIS A 288 13.08 -3.81 -17.44
N ILE A 289 12.46 -4.82 -18.05
CA ILE A 289 12.18 -6.13 -17.43
C ILE A 289 13.46 -6.79 -16.91
N ILE A 290 14.56 -6.72 -17.68
CA ILE A 290 15.88 -7.25 -17.27
C ILE A 290 16.30 -6.68 -15.90
N ALA A 291 16.29 -5.34 -15.77
CA ALA A 291 16.65 -4.68 -14.52
C ALA A 291 15.56 -4.82 -13.44
N CYS A 292 14.28 -4.87 -13.82
CA CYS A 292 13.14 -4.95 -12.92
C CYS A 292 13.05 -6.30 -12.19
N HIS A 293 13.45 -7.40 -12.86
CA HIS A 293 13.58 -8.70 -12.21
C HIS A 293 14.78 -8.74 -11.26
N GLN A 294 15.86 -8.04 -11.63
CA GLN A 294 17.13 -8.11 -10.93
C GLN A 294 17.15 -7.34 -9.60
N LEU A 295 16.25 -6.38 -9.35
CA LEU A 295 16.51 -5.38 -8.31
C LEU A 295 15.29 -4.80 -7.60
N ASN A 296 15.21 -5.09 -6.29
CA ASN A 296 14.84 -4.12 -5.25
C ASN A 296 16.11 -3.50 -4.61
N SER A 297 17.25 -3.59 -5.30
CA SER A 297 18.54 -3.01 -4.92
C SER A 297 18.89 -1.95 -5.96
N CYS A 298 19.37 -0.78 -5.57
CA CYS A 298 19.66 0.31 -6.52
C CYS A 298 20.48 -0.18 -7.75
N SER A 299 20.09 0.22 -8.97
CA SER A 299 20.89 -0.08 -10.16
C SER A 299 22.19 0.72 -10.08
N VAL A 300 23.31 0.04 -9.87
CA VAL A 300 24.64 0.67 -9.95
C VAL A 300 24.95 0.84 -11.43
N ARG A 301 24.87 2.08 -11.93
CA ARG A 301 25.38 2.42 -13.25
C ARG A 301 26.87 2.69 -13.13
N LEU A 302 27.69 1.79 -13.68
CA LEU A 302 29.11 2.05 -13.86
C LEU A 302 29.33 3.00 -15.05
N PRO A 303 30.35 3.89 -15.01
CA PRO A 303 30.73 4.71 -16.14
C PRO A 303 31.06 3.83 -17.35
N LYS A 304 30.63 4.26 -18.54
CA LYS A 304 31.07 3.64 -19.81
C LYS A 304 32.53 4.00 -20.09
N GLU A 305 33.19 3.32 -21.02
CA GLU A 305 34.56 3.67 -21.43
C GLU A 305 34.68 5.13 -21.91
N SER A 306 33.60 5.68 -22.50
CA SER A 306 33.50 7.09 -22.88
C SER A 306 33.31 8.06 -21.70
N GLU A 307 32.93 7.54 -20.52
CA GLU A 307 32.71 8.27 -19.27
C GLU A 307 33.84 7.94 -18.25
N LYS A 308 34.91 7.29 -18.71
CA LYS A 308 36.03 6.82 -17.88
C LYS A 308 36.78 7.95 -17.17
N TYR A 309 36.83 9.11 -17.80
CA TYR A 309 37.48 10.29 -17.26
C TYR A 309 36.41 11.25 -16.75
N LEU A 310 36.47 11.55 -15.45
CA LEU A 310 35.69 12.61 -14.83
C LEU A 310 36.29 13.95 -15.26
N GLU A 311 35.57 14.66 -16.13
CA GLU A 311 35.93 16.00 -16.56
C GLU A 311 35.11 17.02 -15.79
N PHE A 312 35.78 18.03 -15.23
CA PHE A 312 35.11 19.17 -14.62
C PHE A 312 34.45 20.01 -15.73
N THR A 313 33.13 20.06 -15.76
CA THR A 313 32.39 20.88 -16.75
C THR A 313 32.28 22.34 -16.33
N HIS A 314 32.42 22.62 -15.03
CA HIS A 314 32.25 23.96 -14.46
C HIS A 314 33.46 24.33 -13.59
N PHE A 315 34.60 24.58 -14.23
CA PHE A 315 35.84 25.03 -13.55
C PHE A 315 35.63 26.28 -12.67
N SER A 316 34.69 27.15 -13.04
CA SER A 316 34.30 28.34 -12.26
C SER A 316 33.81 28.01 -10.85
N ASN A 317 33.28 26.80 -10.61
CA ASN A 317 32.77 26.40 -9.30
C ASN A 317 33.89 25.98 -8.33
N ASN A 318 35.13 25.87 -8.80
CA ASN A 318 36.30 25.70 -7.94
C ASN A 318 36.79 27.02 -7.34
N GLU A 319 36.36 28.16 -7.88
CA GLU A 319 36.69 29.46 -7.32
C GLU A 319 35.85 29.72 -6.08
N LYS A 320 36.52 29.93 -4.94
CA LYS A 320 35.87 30.27 -3.68
C LYS A 320 35.23 31.65 -3.84
N VAL A 321 33.90 31.69 -3.89
CA VAL A 321 33.18 32.96 -4.01
C VAL A 321 33.54 33.90 -2.84
N PRO A 322 33.74 35.20 -3.11
CA PRO A 322 34.17 36.16 -2.10
C PRO A 322 33.16 36.31 -0.96
N PHE A 323 31.87 36.20 -1.28
CA PHE A 323 30.77 36.35 -0.33
C PHE A 323 29.73 35.25 -0.54
N VAL A 324 29.27 34.63 0.55
CA VAL A 324 28.19 33.63 0.59
C VAL A 324 27.15 34.07 1.60
N ILE A 325 25.88 34.00 1.24
CA ILE A 325 24.77 34.24 2.18
C ILE A 325 24.11 32.90 2.47
N TYR A 326 24.15 32.49 3.74
CA TYR A 326 23.34 31.39 4.26
C TYR A 326 22.10 32.00 4.89
N ALA A 327 20.92 31.71 4.37
CA ALA A 327 19.67 32.28 4.89
C ALA A 327 18.66 31.18 5.18
N ASP A 328 17.88 31.38 6.24
CA ASP A 328 16.77 30.52 6.63
C ASP A 328 15.56 31.37 7.04
N ILE A 329 14.36 30.88 6.74
CA ILE A 329 13.10 31.58 6.97
C ILE A 329 12.19 30.69 7.82
N GLU A 330 11.79 31.23 8.96
CA GLU A 330 10.85 30.58 9.86
C GLU A 330 9.43 31.05 9.61
N SER A 331 8.48 30.13 9.77
CA SER A 331 7.06 30.38 9.53
C SER A 331 6.22 30.17 10.78
N ILE A 332 5.25 31.06 11.00
CA ILE A 332 4.17 30.86 11.96
C ILE A 332 3.11 29.97 11.33
N LEU A 333 2.69 28.95 12.07
CA LEU A 333 1.59 28.08 11.67
C LEU A 333 0.26 28.69 12.13
N THR A 334 -0.57 29.07 11.16
CA THR A 334 -1.91 29.57 11.44
C THR A 334 -2.94 28.51 11.09
N LYS A 335 -3.81 28.15 12.04
CA LYS A 335 -4.90 27.19 11.77
C LYS A 335 -5.77 27.69 10.63
N CYS A 336 -6.10 26.79 9.71
CA CYS A 336 -7.02 27.07 8.62
C CYS A 336 -8.33 26.34 8.88
N ASN A 337 -9.45 27.06 8.68
CA ASN A 337 -10.79 26.47 8.76
C ASN A 337 -11.40 26.29 7.35
N GLY A 338 -10.55 26.02 6.35
CA GLY A 338 -10.93 25.97 4.95
C GLY A 338 -10.71 24.59 4.33
N ASN A 339 -11.58 24.22 3.39
CA ASN A 339 -11.36 23.05 2.54
C ASN A 339 -10.70 23.49 1.23
N ASN A 340 -9.68 22.75 0.78
CA ASN A 340 -9.14 22.90 -0.56
C ASN A 340 -9.76 21.82 -1.48
N GLY A 341 -10.92 22.15 -2.04
CA GLY A 341 -11.76 21.22 -2.80
C GLY A 341 -12.62 20.32 -1.90
N GLU A 342 -13.26 19.29 -2.47
CA GLU A 342 -14.27 18.48 -1.78
C GLU A 342 -13.71 17.48 -0.75
N ASN A 343 -12.43 17.11 -0.83
CA ASN A 343 -11.84 16.01 -0.04
C ASN A 343 -10.55 16.38 0.72
N THR A 344 -10.14 17.65 0.75
CA THR A 344 -8.90 18.07 1.42
C THR A 344 -9.21 19.14 2.45
N THR A 345 -9.00 18.82 3.73
CA THR A 345 -9.04 19.78 4.83
C THR A 345 -7.67 20.44 4.97
N LEU A 346 -7.58 21.77 4.86
CA LEU A 346 -6.35 22.50 5.16
C LEU A 346 -6.22 22.65 6.67
N GLU A 347 -5.25 22.00 7.30
CA GLU A 347 -5.09 22.10 8.75
C GLU A 347 -4.33 23.39 9.16
N GLN A 348 -3.23 23.70 8.49
CA GLN A 348 -2.35 24.81 8.86
C GLN A 348 -1.81 25.52 7.60
N LYS A 349 -1.73 26.85 7.67
CA LYS A 349 -1.05 27.70 6.69
C LYS A 349 0.25 28.20 7.31
N HIS A 350 1.35 27.98 6.60
CA HIS A 350 2.66 28.52 6.95
C HIS A 350 2.71 29.98 6.48
N ILE A 351 2.82 30.91 7.43
CA ILE A 351 3.01 32.34 7.16
C ILE A 351 4.45 32.65 7.57
N PRO A 352 5.35 32.92 6.62
CA PRO A 352 6.72 33.28 6.96
C PRO A 352 6.74 34.56 7.82
N PHE A 353 7.52 34.57 8.88
CA PHE A 353 7.49 35.63 9.90
C PHE A 353 8.87 36.14 10.30
N SER A 354 9.91 35.33 10.14
CA SER A 354 11.25 35.75 10.46
C SER A 354 12.27 35.17 9.53
N ILE A 355 13.32 35.94 9.30
CA ILE A 355 14.47 35.56 8.49
C ILE A 355 15.72 35.70 9.34
N ALA A 356 16.62 34.74 9.21
CA ALA A 356 17.98 34.83 9.70
C ALA A 356 18.92 34.59 8.53
N PHE A 357 19.98 35.38 8.43
CA PHE A 357 21.03 35.07 7.49
C PHE A 357 22.41 35.32 8.09
N TYR A 358 23.38 34.63 7.52
CA TYR A 358 24.79 34.78 7.79
C TYR A 358 25.52 35.06 6.48
N LEU A 359 26.05 36.28 6.34
CA LEU A 359 26.99 36.61 5.28
C LEU A 359 28.37 36.15 5.72
N LYS A 360 28.97 35.24 4.95
CA LYS A 360 30.35 34.81 5.10
C LYS A 360 31.20 35.45 4.00
N CYS A 361 32.20 36.21 4.40
CA CYS A 361 33.29 36.63 3.52
C CYS A 361 34.39 35.56 3.57
N SER A 362 34.92 35.16 2.42
CA SER A 362 35.84 34.03 2.33
C SER A 362 37.31 34.39 2.58
N TYR A 363 37.64 35.68 2.59
CA TYR A 363 39.01 36.21 2.72
C TYR A 363 39.20 37.19 3.90
N ASP A 364 38.12 37.74 4.47
CA ASP A 364 38.18 38.61 5.65
C ASP A 364 36.96 38.36 6.54
N ASP A 365 37.17 37.68 7.67
CA ASP A 365 36.11 37.33 8.60
C ASP A 365 35.47 38.56 9.27
N THR A 366 36.14 39.71 9.31
CA THR A 366 35.57 40.94 9.89
C THR A 366 34.42 41.50 9.06
N LEU A 367 34.35 41.14 7.78
CA LEU A 367 33.24 41.45 6.88
C LEU A 367 32.09 40.44 6.98
N SER A 368 32.26 39.35 7.73
CA SER A 368 31.19 38.37 7.95
C SER A 368 30.23 38.89 9.01
N ARG A 369 28.92 38.82 8.74
CA ARG A 369 27.89 39.31 9.66
C ARG A 369 26.70 38.37 9.72
N PHE A 370 26.21 38.16 10.94
CA PHE A 370 24.92 37.56 11.19
C PHE A 370 23.88 38.67 11.36
N SER A 371 22.70 38.50 10.79
CA SER A 371 21.58 39.36 11.12
C SER A 371 20.28 38.57 11.05
N SER A 372 19.33 38.95 11.90
CA SER A 372 18.01 38.35 11.95
C SER A 372 16.97 39.43 12.13
N TYR A 373 15.78 39.15 11.61
CA TYR A 373 14.65 40.06 11.68
C TYR A 373 13.35 39.29 11.87
N ARG A 374 12.47 39.87 12.69
CA ARG A 374 11.14 39.35 13.00
C ARG A 374 10.13 40.45 12.76
N GLY A 375 9.30 40.29 11.75
CA GLY A 375 8.35 41.33 11.34
C GLY A 375 7.66 40.95 10.04
N ALA A 376 6.51 41.58 9.77
CA ALA A 376 5.72 41.29 8.57
C ALA A 376 6.42 41.71 7.27
N ASP A 377 7.36 42.65 7.36
CA ASP A 377 8.19 43.23 6.30
C ASP A 377 9.57 42.53 6.17
N TYR A 378 9.69 41.28 6.61
CA TYR A 378 10.96 40.55 6.63
C TYR A 378 11.68 40.46 5.27
N ILE A 379 10.93 40.39 4.16
CA ILE A 379 11.53 40.40 2.81
C ILE A 379 12.06 41.79 2.45
N GLU A 380 11.29 42.83 2.72
CA GLU A 380 11.69 44.21 2.43
C GLU A 380 12.92 44.60 3.25
N TRP A 381 12.95 44.22 4.53
CA TRP A 381 14.11 44.37 5.39
C TRP A 381 15.34 43.63 4.85
N PHE A 382 15.17 42.38 4.37
CA PHE A 382 16.27 41.58 3.81
C PHE A 382 16.85 42.20 2.53
N VAL A 383 15.99 42.68 1.62
CA VAL A 383 16.39 43.30 0.36
C VAL A 383 17.07 44.66 0.59
N ASN A 384 16.51 45.48 1.46
CA ASN A 384 17.03 46.82 1.76
C ASN A 384 18.34 46.76 2.58
N GLY A 385 18.50 45.76 3.45
CA GLY A 385 19.70 45.59 4.27
C GLY A 385 21.00 45.31 3.50
N TYR A 386 20.91 45.01 2.19
CA TYR A 386 22.06 44.72 1.33
C TYR A 386 22.14 45.54 0.04
N GLY A 387 21.22 46.49 -0.19
CA GLY A 387 21.23 47.29 -1.41
C GLY A 387 21.17 46.43 -2.68
N ILE A 388 20.49 45.28 -2.62
CA ILE A 388 20.27 44.42 -3.78
C ILE A 388 19.25 45.15 -4.66
N SER A 389 19.72 46.01 -5.57
CA SER A 389 18.90 46.46 -6.68
C SER A 389 18.42 45.21 -7.42
N LEU A 390 17.11 45.02 -7.50
CA LEU A 390 16.41 43.93 -8.20
C LEU A 390 16.93 43.75 -9.64
N ILE A 391 18.03 43.02 -9.81
CA ILE A 391 18.57 42.60 -11.11
C ILE A 391 19.01 41.14 -11.01
N VAL A 392 18.21 40.26 -10.40
CA VAL A 392 18.24 38.82 -10.72
C VAL A 392 16.84 38.24 -10.47
N PRO A 393 16.23 37.52 -11.42
CA PRO A 393 14.95 36.86 -11.19
C PRO A 393 15.13 35.75 -10.13
N ILE A 394 14.41 35.86 -9.02
CA ILE A 394 14.31 34.79 -8.03
C ILE A 394 13.44 33.68 -8.65
N SER A 395 14.08 32.71 -9.28
CA SER A 395 13.41 31.51 -9.81
C SER A 395 14.05 30.21 -9.34
N LEU A 396 14.61 30.16 -8.13
CA LEU A 396 15.33 28.97 -7.65
C LEU A 396 15.35 28.76 -6.12
N LEU A 397 14.26 29.12 -5.43
CA LEU A 397 14.08 28.77 -4.00
C LEU A 397 12.72 28.11 -3.71
N ALA A 398 12.34 27.15 -4.55
CA ALA A 398 11.29 26.21 -4.25
C ALA A 398 11.68 24.82 -4.78
N THR A 399 12.31 24.02 -3.91
CA THR A 399 12.29 22.55 -3.97
C THR A 399 12.01 22.03 -2.59
#